data_AF-A0A563VQG4-F1
#
_entry.id   AF-A0A563VQG4-F1
#
_cell.length_a   1.000
_cell.length_b   1.000
_cell.length_c   1.000
_cell.angle_alpha   90.00
_cell.angle_beta   90.00
_cell.angle_gamma   90.00
#
_symmetry.space_group_name_H-M   'P 1'
#
loop_
_entity.id
_entity.type
_entity.pdbx_description
1 polymer ?
#
loop_
_entity_poly.entity_id
_entity_poly.type
_entity_poly.pdbx_seq_one_letter_code
_entity_poly.pdbx_strand_id
1 'polypeptide(L)' 'MNYNQTIIMKRFTFPAILTPDNDGGFVVTFRDLPEAITQGDTEQQALIEATDC' A
#
# COMPACT_ATOMS: atom_id res chain seq x y z
N MET A 1 -36.99 -12.66 4.06
CA MET A 1 -36.37 -12.08 2.84
C MET A 1 -34.87 -12.23 2.99
N ASN A 2 -34.27 -13.19 2.27
CA ASN A 2 -32.84 -13.47 2.37
C ASN A 2 -32.10 -12.57 1.39
N TYR A 3 -31.38 -11.56 1.90
CA TYR A 3 -30.48 -10.75 1.09
C TYR A 3 -29.17 -11.51 0.89
N ASN A 4 -29.08 -12.29 -0.19
CA ASN A 4 -27.81 -12.78 -0.70
C ASN A 4 -27.10 -11.62 -1.40
N GLN A 5 -26.46 -10.73 -0.64
CA GLN A 5 -25.53 -9.78 -1.24
C GLN A 5 -24.20 -10.49 -1.46
N THR A 6 -23.91 -10.83 -2.72
CA THR A 6 -22.54 -11.09 -3.16
C THR A 6 -21.77 -9.77 -3.02
N ILE A 7 -20.96 -9.64 -1.97
CA ILE A 7 -20.08 -8.48 -1.79
C ILE A 7 -19.03 -8.54 -2.90
N ILE A 8 -19.19 -7.70 -3.93
CA ILE A 8 -18.17 -7.52 -4.96
C ILE A 8 -17.04 -6.67 -4.34
N MET A 9 -15.97 -7.35 -3.91
CA MET A 9 -14.77 -6.67 -3.43
C MET A 9 -14.11 -5.91 -4.58
N LYS A 10 -14.17 -4.58 -4.56
CA LYS A 10 -13.44 -3.76 -5.52
C LYS A 10 -11.96 -3.78 -5.17
N ARG A 11 -11.11 -4.10 -6.15
CA ARG A 11 -9.66 -3.98 -6.04
C ARG A 11 -9.21 -2.76 -6.82
N PHE A 12 -8.34 -1.97 -6.19
CA PHE A 12 -7.65 -0.85 -6.82
C PHE A 12 -6.15 -1.15 -6.82
N THR A 13 -5.43 -0.58 -7.79
CA THR A 13 -3.98 -0.70 -7.88
C THR A 13 -3.42 0.69 -8.09
N PHE A 14 -2.47 1.06 -7.24
CA PHE A 14 -1.80 2.35 -7.29
C PHE A 14 -0.29 2.11 -7.47
N PRO A 15 0.38 2.81 -8.41
CA PRO A 15 1.83 2.73 -8.54
C PRO A 15 2.51 3.27 -7.28
N ALA A 16 3.31 2.43 -6.64
CA ALA A 16 4.13 2.78 -5.48
C ALA A 16 5.57 3.06 -5.91
N ILE A 17 6.20 4.07 -5.31
CA ILE A 17 7.63 4.34 -5.42
C ILE A 17 8.30 3.91 -4.13
N LEU A 18 9.23 2.95 -4.21
CA LEU A 18 10.08 2.53 -3.10
C LEU A 18 11.40 3.30 -3.19
N THR A 19 11.70 4.08 -2.16
CA THR A 19 12.95 4.82 -2.05
C THR A 19 13.75 4.24 -0.88
N PRO A 20 14.99 3.77 -1.09
CA PRO A 20 15.84 3.33 0.02
C PRO A 20 16.03 4.46 1.03
N ASP A 21 15.89 4.16 2.32
CA ASP A 21 16.18 5.11 3.39
C ASP A 21 17.68 5.05 3.77
N ASN A 22 18.22 6.17 4.22
CA ASN A 22 19.61 6.28 4.68
C ASN A 22 19.89 5.41 5.91
N ASP A 23 18.88 5.17 6.75
CA ASP A 23 18.99 4.31 7.94
C ASP A 23 18.72 2.81 7.62
N GLY A 24 18.52 2.48 6.34
CA GLY A 24 18.13 1.16 5.87
C GLY A 24 16.62 1.02 5.67
N GLY A 25 16.20 -0.01 4.95
CA GLY A 25 14.80 -0.19 4.58
C GLY A 25 14.35 0.73 3.43
N PHE A 26 13.04 0.91 3.30
CA PHE A 26 12.40 1.62 2.19
C PHE A 26 11.22 2.47 2.66
N VAL A 27 11.16 3.71 2.16
CA VAL A 27 9.98 4.57 2.23
C VAL A 27 9.14 4.37 0.97
N VAL A 28 7.83 4.21 1.14
CA VAL A 28 6.85 4.08 0.07
C VAL A 28 6.04 5.35 -0.06
N THR A 29 5.92 5.86 -1.29
CA THR A 29 5.07 7.01 -1.62
C THR A 29 4.22 6.72 -2.84
N PHE A 30 3.11 7.45 -2.98
CA PHE A 30 2.19 7.33 -4.11
C PHE A 30 2.00 8.69 -4.77
N ARG A 31 2.24 8.79 -6.09
CA ARG A 31 2.10 10.05 -6.84
C ARG A 31 0.68 10.61 -6.75
N ASP A 32 -0.31 9.72 -6.81
CA ASP A 32 -1.72 10.09 -6.92
C ASP A 32 -2.39 10.22 -5.53
N LEU A 33 -1.69 9.83 -4.46
CA LEU A 33 -2.10 10.01 -3.06
C LEU A 33 -0.88 10.43 -2.20
N PRO A 34 -0.42 11.69 -2.32
CA PRO A 34 0.83 12.15 -1.71
C PRO A 34 0.87 12.04 -0.18
N GLU A 35 -0.29 12.00 0.47
CA GLU A 35 -0.43 11.85 1.93
C GLU A 35 -0.22 10.40 2.40
N ALA A 36 -0.32 9.41 1.51
CA ALA A 36 -0.02 8.02 1.83
C ALA A 36 1.49 7.79 1.78
N ILE A 37 2.08 7.75 2.97
CA ILE A 37 3.51 7.52 3.17
C ILE A 37 3.66 6.44 4.24
N THR A 38 4.35 5.37 3.90
CA THR A 38 4.66 4.27 4.82
C THR A 38 6.09 3.79 4.60
N GLN A 39 6.54 2.81 5.39
CA GLN A 39 7.90 2.30 5.33
C GLN A 39 7.99 0.83 5.75
N GLY A 40 9.11 0.19 5.43
CA GLY A 40 9.43 -1.14 5.96
C GLY A 40 10.92 -1.46 5.82
N ASP A 41 11.40 -2.42 6.61
CA ASP A 41 12.83 -2.78 6.66
C ASP A 41 13.29 -3.52 5.38
N THR A 42 12.34 -4.08 4.63
CA THR A 42 12.55 -4.79 3.36
C THR A 42 11.54 -4.32 2.32
N GLU A 43 11.84 -4.51 1.03
CA GLU A 43 10.89 -4.18 -0.05
C GLU A 43 9.54 -4.88 0.13
N GLN A 44 9.56 -6.16 0.56
CA GLN A 44 8.36 -6.95 0.78
C GLN A 44 7.52 -6.39 1.92
N GLN A 45 8.16 -6.07 3.06
CA GLN A 45 7.46 -5.45 4.19
C GLN A 45 6.89 -4.08 3.81
N ALA A 46 7.68 -3.24 3.14
CA ALA A 46 7.25 -1.92 2.70
C ALA A 46 5.99 -2.00 1.79
N LEU A 47 5.92 -3.00 0.90
CA LEU A 47 4.75 -3.24 0.06
C LEU A 47 3.52 -3.77 0.82
N ILE A 48 3.74 -4.57 1.87
CA ILE A 48 2.65 -5.04 2.75
C ILE A 48 2.06 -3.84 3.50
N GLU A 49 2.89 -3.03 4.14
CA GLU A 49 2.45 -1.82 4.85
C GLU A 49 1.74 -0.83 3.90
N ALA A 50 2.20 -0.76 2.65
CA ALA A 50 1.58 0.07 1.61
C ALA A 50 0.17 -0.40 1.19
N THR A 51 -0.17 -1.66 1.46
CA THR A 51 -1.52 -2.20 1.19
C THR A 51 -2.50 -1.88 2.32
N ASP A 52 -1.98 -1.71 3.55
CA ASP A 52 -2.79 -1.44 4.75
C ASP A 52 -2.96 0.06 5.06
N CYS A 53 -2.18 0.92 4.39
CA CYS A 53 -2.18 2.37 4.53
C CYS A 53 -3.46 3.06 4.02
#